data_AF-A0AAW2MFP8-F1
#
_entry.id   AF-A0AAW2MFP8-F1
#
_cell.length_a   1.000
_cell.length_b   1.000
_cell.length_c   1.000
_cell.angle_alpha   90.00
_cell.angle_beta   90.00
_cell.angle_gamma   90.00
#
_symmetry.space_group_name_H-M   'P 1'
#
loop_
_entity.id
_entity.type
_entity.pdbx_description
1 polymer ?
#
loop_
_entity_poly.entity_id
_entity_poly.type
_entity_poly.pdbx_seq_one_letter_code
_entity_poly.pdbx_strand_id
1 'polypeptide(L)'
;MEDAIWDNPNIPIDQLKNKIMRKCKIDVSRWKVMRAKKEVIDAIRGVDAFQYQKLWGYCEIVSAKNPGSKRQEGSDPTVFERLFYSLNALKLGFLGGCRPIIGLDGCFLKTIYQRQLLVAVGRDNNDNWIQIALVHVQVKNRENWS
;
A
#
# COMPACT_ATOMS: atom_id res chain seq x y z
N MET A 1 -21.80 -5.15 4.99
CA MET A 1 -21.42 -5.71 6.34
C MET A 1 -19.97 -6.09 6.28
N GLU A 2 -19.59 -6.76 5.19
CA GLU A 2 -18.24 -6.83 4.65
C GLU A 2 -17.56 -5.45 4.59
N ASP A 3 -18.23 -4.41 4.08
CA ASP A 3 -17.67 -3.05 4.01
C ASP A 3 -17.18 -2.53 5.38
N ALA A 4 -17.90 -2.86 6.46
CA ALA A 4 -17.50 -2.46 7.80
C ALA A 4 -16.25 -3.21 8.30
N ILE A 5 -15.99 -4.41 7.76
CA ILE A 5 -14.79 -5.21 8.04
C ILE A 5 -13.65 -4.74 7.11
N TRP A 6 -13.94 -4.35 5.86
CA TRP A 6 -12.97 -3.73 4.96
C TRP A 6 -12.44 -2.40 5.52
N ASP A 7 -13.34 -1.54 6.02
CA ASP A 7 -12.98 -0.24 6.59
C ASP A 7 -12.21 -0.39 7.92
N ASN A 8 -12.58 -1.39 8.73
CA ASN A 8 -11.91 -1.68 9.99
C ASN A 8 -11.85 -3.19 10.25
N PRO A 9 -10.79 -3.88 9.79
CA PRO A 9 -10.61 -5.31 10.02
C PRO A 9 -10.56 -5.67 11.52
N ASN A 10 -10.20 -4.71 12.38
CA ASN A 10 -10.11 -4.86 13.82
C ASN A 10 -11.42 -4.58 14.56
N ILE A 11 -12.53 -4.34 13.84
CA ILE A 11 -13.84 -4.09 14.47
C ILE A 11 -14.21 -5.19 15.49
N PRO A 12 -14.53 -4.85 16.75
CA PRO A 12 -14.90 -5.84 17.76
C PRO A 12 -16.11 -6.68 17.35
N ILE A 13 -16.12 -7.96 17.70
CA ILE A 13 -17.22 -8.89 17.36
C ILE A 13 -18.56 -8.39 17.92
N ASP A 14 -18.56 -7.84 19.13
CA ASP A 14 -19.77 -7.34 19.77
C ASP A 14 -20.33 -6.10 19.06
N GLN A 15 -19.46 -5.26 18.50
CA GLN A 15 -19.89 -4.14 17.66
C GLN A 15 -20.51 -4.62 16.36
N LEU A 16 -19.92 -5.63 15.70
CA LEU A 16 -20.50 -6.25 14.51
C LEU A 16 -21.86 -6.88 14.82
N LYS A 17 -21.96 -7.64 15.91
CA LYS A 17 -23.20 -8.25 16.39
C LYS A 17 -24.28 -7.18 16.61
N ASN A 18 -23.96 -6.10 17.31
CA ASN A 18 -24.88 -4.99 17.54
C ASN A 18 -25.30 -4.31 16.24
N LYS A 19 -24.40 -4.18 15.26
CA LYS A 19 -24.72 -3.66 13.91
C LYS A 19 -25.74 -4.55 13.20
N ILE A 20 -25.58 -5.88 13.28
CA ILE A 20 -26.53 -6.85 12.70
C ILE A 20 -27.88 -6.75 13.38
N MET A 21 -27.91 -6.74 14.71
CA MET A 21 -29.17 -6.62 15.47
C MET A 21 -29.90 -5.32 15.14
N ARG A 22 -29.20 -4.18 15.04
CA ARG A 22 -29.82 -2.89 14.72
C ARG A 22 -30.39 -2.85 13.31
N LYS A 23 -29.63 -3.35 12.32
CA LYS A 23 -29.96 -3.27 10.88
C LYS A 23 -30.98 -4.33 10.46
N CYS A 24 -30.80 -5.57 10.92
CA CYS A 24 -31.59 -6.72 10.47
C CYS A 24 -32.63 -7.17 11.49
N LYS A 25 -32.61 -6.64 12.73
CA LYS A 25 -33.51 -7.04 13.84
C LYS A 25 -33.42 -8.52 14.22
N ILE A 26 -32.26 -9.14 13.99
CA ILE A 26 -31.99 -10.55 14.28
C ILE A 26 -30.88 -10.64 15.32
N ASP A 27 -31.10 -11.42 16.39
CA ASP A 27 -30.04 -11.80 17.31
C ASP A 27 -29.25 -12.98 16.74
N VAL A 28 -27.95 -12.79 16.58
CA VAL A 28 -27.01 -13.79 16.08
C VAL A 28 -26.01 -14.15 17.17
N SER A 29 -25.67 -15.44 17.27
CA SER A 29 -24.67 -15.87 18.23
C SER A 29 -23.30 -15.27 17.89
N ARG A 30 -22.53 -14.97 18.93
CA ARG A 30 -21.17 -14.42 18.81
C ARG A 30 -20.28 -15.29 17.90
N TRP A 31 -20.42 -16.61 18.01
CA TRP A 31 -19.68 -17.59 17.19
C TRP A 31 -19.98 -17.47 15.68
N LYS A 32 -21.25 -17.25 15.30
CA LYS A 32 -21.62 -17.05 13.89
C LYS A 32 -20.98 -15.78 13.34
N VAL A 33 -21.01 -14.68 14.10
CA VAL A 33 -20.40 -13.40 13.69
C VAL A 33 -18.88 -13.54 13.58
N MET A 34 -18.23 -14.24 14.51
CA MET A 34 -16.79 -14.48 14.47
C MET A 34 -16.37 -15.30 13.23
N ARG A 35 -17.12 -16.35 12.90
CA ARG A 35 -16.86 -17.17 11.71
C ARG A 35 -17.03 -16.38 10.42
N ALA A 36 -18.14 -15.65 10.29
CA ALA A 36 -18.37 -14.78 9.13
C ALA A 36 -17.27 -13.72 9.00
N LYS A 37 -16.87 -13.09 10.11
CA LYS A 37 -15.76 -12.11 10.09
C LYS A 37 -14.45 -12.75 9.61
N LYS A 38 -14.14 -13.97 10.07
CA LYS A 38 -12.94 -14.69 9.65
C LYS A 38 -12.94 -14.94 8.14
N GLU A 39 -14.04 -15.43 7.59
CA GLU A 39 -14.17 -15.71 6.14
C GLU A 39 -13.93 -14.43 5.31
N VAL A 40 -14.49 -13.30 5.74
CA VAL A 40 -14.24 -12.00 5.10
C VAL A 40 -12.77 -11.59 5.21
N ILE A 41 -12.15 -11.71 6.40
CA ILE A 41 -10.72 -11.39 6.58
C ILE A 41 -9.83 -12.26 5.70
N ASP A 42 -10.12 -13.56 5.60
CA ASP A 42 -9.32 -14.48 4.79
C ASP A 42 -9.49 -14.19 3.29
N ALA A 43 -10.68 -13.75 2.85
CA ALA A 43 -10.88 -13.24 1.50
C ALA A 43 -10.06 -11.96 1.25
N ILE A 44 -10.08 -11.00 2.18
CA ILE A 44 -9.27 -9.76 2.09
C ILE A 44 -7.77 -10.10 2.00
N ARG A 45 -7.30 -11.03 2.83
CA ARG A 45 -5.91 -11.53 2.80
C ARG A 45 -5.52 -12.05 1.42
N GLY A 46 -6.39 -12.86 0.81
CA GLY A 46 -6.16 -13.38 -0.53
C GLY A 46 -6.04 -12.27 -1.58
N VAL A 47 -6.92 -11.27 -1.53
CA VAL A 47 -6.90 -10.12 -2.45
C VAL A 47 -5.62 -9.30 -2.27
N ASP A 48 -5.26 -8.93 -1.04
CA ASP A 48 -4.07 -8.15 -0.78
C ASP A 48 -2.82 -8.92 -1.22
N ALA A 49 -2.67 -10.19 -0.82
CA ALA A 49 -1.53 -11.03 -1.22
C ALA A 49 -1.37 -11.11 -2.75
N PHE A 50 -2.48 -11.26 -3.48
CA PHE A 50 -2.47 -11.26 -4.94
C PHE A 50 -2.03 -9.90 -5.53
N GLN A 51 -2.43 -8.78 -4.92
CA GLN A 51 -1.97 -7.45 -5.35
C GLN A 51 -0.46 -7.27 -5.14
N TYR A 52 0.09 -7.71 -4.00
CA TYR A 52 1.53 -7.65 -3.76
C TYR A 52 2.31 -8.51 -4.76
N GLN A 53 1.79 -9.68 -5.14
CA GLN A 53 2.43 -10.53 -6.15
C GLN A 53 2.58 -9.83 -7.52
N LYS A 54 1.65 -8.93 -7.87
CA LYS A 54 1.72 -8.15 -9.13
C LYS A 54 2.82 -7.10 -9.15
N LEU A 55 3.32 -6.65 -7.99
CA LEU A 55 4.35 -5.62 -7.92
C LEU A 55 5.63 -6.04 -8.65
N TRP A 56 6.02 -7.32 -8.54
CA TRP A 56 7.19 -7.85 -9.23
C TRP A 56 7.04 -7.79 -10.76
N GLY A 57 5.89 -8.21 -11.29
CA GLY A 57 5.60 -8.09 -12.72
C GLY A 57 5.58 -6.63 -13.19
N TYR A 58 5.06 -5.71 -12.38
CA TYR A 58 5.12 -4.28 -12.66
C TYR A 58 6.56 -3.77 -12.73
N CYS A 59 7.41 -4.14 -11.77
CA CYS A 59 8.83 -3.79 -11.76
C CYS A 59 9.58 -4.30 -12.99
N GLU A 60 9.31 -5.53 -13.43
CA GLU A 60 9.88 -6.07 -14.66
C GLU A 60 9.46 -5.27 -15.90
N ILE A 61 8.17 -4.94 -16.03
CA ILE A 61 7.67 -4.13 -17.15
C ILE A 61 8.30 -2.74 -17.15
N VAL A 62 8.42 -2.10 -15.98
CA VAL A 62 9.06 -0.79 -15.84
C VAL A 62 10.53 -0.86 -16.23
N SER A 63 11.27 -1.87 -15.77
CA SER A 63 12.67 -2.08 -16.13
C SER A 63 12.85 -2.27 -17.64
N ALA A 64 11.94 -2.99 -18.29
CA ALA A 64 11.99 -3.23 -19.73
C ALA A 64 11.59 -2.00 -20.57
N LYS A 65 10.55 -1.25 -20.14
CA LYS A 65 9.99 -0.12 -20.91
C LYS A 65 10.64 1.23 -20.58
N ASN A 66 11.27 1.36 -19.42
CA ASN A 66 11.97 2.57 -18.99
C ASN A 66 13.41 2.23 -18.54
N PRO A 67 14.31 1.90 -19.49
CA PRO A 67 15.69 1.52 -19.18
C PRO A 67 16.41 2.59 -18.33
N GLY A 68 17.21 2.12 -17.37
CA GLY A 68 17.92 2.98 -16.41
C GLY A 68 17.12 3.35 -15.16
N SER A 69 15.88 2.85 -15.04
CA SER A 69 15.10 2.99 -13.81
C SER A 69 15.75 2.19 -12.69
N LYS A 70 15.74 2.73 -11.48
CA LYS A 70 16.31 2.07 -10.30
C LYS A 70 15.22 1.34 -9.53
N ARG A 71 15.53 0.14 -9.05
CA ARG A 71 14.71 -0.62 -8.12
C ARG A 71 15.57 -1.23 -7.03
N GLN A 72 15.01 -1.40 -5.84
CA GLN A 72 15.63 -2.12 -4.73
C GLN A 72 14.56 -2.81 -3.91
N GLU A 73 14.80 -4.07 -3.58
CA GLU A 73 13.81 -4.96 -2.99
C GLU A 73 14.24 -5.37 -1.57
N GLY A 74 13.38 -6.12 -0.89
CA GLY A 74 13.72 -6.81 0.35
C GLY A 74 14.79 -7.88 0.16
N SER A 75 15.30 -8.41 1.27
CA SER A 75 16.25 -9.52 1.25
C SER A 75 15.58 -10.85 0.90
N ASP A 76 14.36 -11.07 1.38
CA ASP A 76 13.62 -12.31 1.17
C ASP A 76 12.65 -12.17 -0.02
N PRO A 77 12.82 -12.94 -1.12
CA PRO A 77 11.90 -12.90 -2.25
C PRO A 77 10.54 -13.54 -1.97
N THR A 78 10.41 -14.31 -0.88
CA THR A 78 9.17 -14.98 -0.49
C THR A 78 8.28 -14.10 0.38
N VAL A 79 8.83 -13.04 0.98
CA VAL A 79 8.12 -12.12 1.86
C VAL A 79 8.28 -10.69 1.36
N PHE A 80 7.15 -10.00 1.15
CA PHE A 80 7.21 -8.58 0.84
C PHE A 80 7.68 -7.76 2.06
N GLU A 81 8.94 -7.30 2.03
CA GLU A 81 9.54 -6.44 3.05
C GLU A 81 9.50 -4.96 2.65
N ARG A 82 10.10 -4.66 1.49
CA ARG A 82 10.20 -3.32 0.92
C ARG A 82 10.35 -3.36 -0.59
N LEU A 83 9.92 -2.29 -1.23
CA LEU A 83 10.17 -2.01 -2.64
C LEU A 83 10.43 -0.52 -2.84
N PHE A 84 11.65 -0.18 -3.19
CA PHE A 84 12.02 1.13 -3.73
C PHE A 84 11.96 1.08 -5.25
N TYR A 85 11.40 2.11 -5.88
CA TYR A 85 11.53 2.33 -7.31
C TYR A 85 11.68 3.81 -7.67
N SER A 86 12.44 4.10 -8.73
CA SER A 86 12.60 5.43 -9.32
C SER A 86 12.71 5.33 -10.83
N LEU A 87 11.80 6.01 -11.53
CA LEU A 87 11.75 6.00 -13.00
C LEU A 87 12.87 6.85 -13.58
N ASN A 88 13.61 6.32 -14.55
CA ASN A 88 14.76 7.02 -15.12
C ASN A 88 14.37 8.36 -15.74
N ALA A 89 13.29 8.36 -16.53
CA ALA A 89 12.78 9.55 -17.20
C ALA A 89 12.46 10.68 -16.20
N LEU A 90 11.83 10.36 -15.07
CA LEU A 90 11.47 11.36 -14.06
C LEU A 90 12.68 11.86 -13.28
N LYS A 91 13.61 10.96 -12.92
CA LYS A 91 14.88 11.31 -12.31
C LYS A 91 15.70 12.25 -13.21
N LEU A 92 15.80 11.94 -14.50
CA LEU A 92 16.50 12.78 -15.47
C LEU A 92 15.77 14.11 -15.72
N GLY A 93 14.45 14.11 -15.79
CA GLY A 93 13.66 15.34 -15.88
C GLY A 93 13.85 16.26 -14.67
N PHE A 94 13.95 15.68 -13.47
CA PHE A 94 14.29 16.43 -12.27
C PHE A 94 15.67 17.09 -12.37
N LEU A 95 16.69 16.29 -12.66
CA LEU A 95 18.08 16.77 -12.77
C LEU A 95 18.30 17.74 -13.95
N GLY A 96 17.52 17.60 -15.02
CA GLY A 96 17.69 18.34 -16.27
C GLY A 96 17.07 19.73 -16.30
N GLY A 97 16.30 20.11 -15.27
CA GLY A 97 15.72 21.45 -15.24
C GLY A 97 14.58 21.69 -14.26
N CYS A 98 14.26 20.76 -13.36
CA CYS A 98 13.32 21.04 -12.28
C CYS A 98 13.95 21.97 -11.23
N ARG A 99 13.11 22.61 -10.44
CA ARG A 99 13.53 23.41 -9.29
C ARG A 99 14.23 22.50 -8.27
N PRO A 100 15.29 22.96 -7.57
CA PRO A 100 16.02 22.17 -6.58
C PRO A 100 15.25 22.05 -5.25
N ILE A 101 13.99 21.61 -5.33
CA ILE A 101 13.07 21.44 -4.21
C ILE A 101 12.56 20.01 -4.26
N ILE A 102 12.70 19.29 -3.14
CA ILE A 102 12.19 17.94 -2.96
C ILE A 102 11.17 17.98 -1.84
N GLY A 103 9.95 17.53 -2.14
CA GLY A 103 8.92 17.21 -1.16
C GLY A 103 9.00 15.74 -0.79
N LEU A 104 8.90 15.42 0.49
CA LEU A 104 8.80 14.05 0.99
C LEU A 104 7.46 13.91 1.70
N ASP A 105 6.70 12.90 1.31
CA ASP A 105 5.45 12.56 2.00
C ASP A 105 5.32 11.05 2.13
N GLY A 106 4.41 10.59 2.98
CA GLY A 106 4.02 9.20 3.00
C GLY A 106 2.62 9.00 3.55
N CYS A 107 1.94 7.97 3.05
CA CYS A 107 0.60 7.63 3.47
C CYS A 107 0.52 6.16 3.91
N PHE A 108 -0.46 5.88 4.77
CA PHE A 108 -0.81 4.51 5.13
C PHE A 108 -1.66 3.89 4.03
N LEU A 109 -1.30 2.67 3.62
CA LEU A 109 -2.11 1.89 2.69
C LEU A 109 -3.23 1.19 3.43
N LYS A 110 -4.43 1.20 2.84
CA LYS A 110 -5.60 0.46 3.33
C LYS A 110 -5.50 -1.03 2.95
N THR A 111 -4.40 -1.66 3.35
CA THR A 111 -4.23 -3.11 3.28
C THR A 111 -4.28 -3.66 4.70
N ILE A 112 -4.60 -4.94 4.85
CA ILE A 112 -4.58 -5.60 6.17
C ILE A 112 -3.17 -5.63 6.78
N TYR A 113 -2.15 -5.51 5.93
CA TYR A 113 -0.74 -5.52 6.32
C TYR A 113 -0.28 -4.15 6.83
N GLN A 114 -1.13 -3.12 6.76
CA GLN A 114 -0.89 -1.77 7.30
C GLN A 114 0.44 -1.17 6.85
N ARG A 115 0.84 -1.44 5.61
CA ARG A 115 2.06 -0.91 5.01
C ARG A 115 1.95 0.59 4.73
N GLN A 116 3.09 1.19 4.42
CA GLN A 116 3.22 2.61 4.14
C GLN A 116 3.84 2.83 2.77
N LEU A 117 3.33 3.85 2.08
CA LEU A 117 3.85 4.32 0.82
C LEU A 117 4.54 5.66 1.06
N LEU A 118 5.84 5.73 0.81
CA LEU A 118 6.64 6.94 0.92
C LEU A 118 6.96 7.42 -0.49
N VAL A 119 6.89 8.73 -0.70
CA VAL A 119 7.09 9.34 -2.02
C VAL A 119 8.02 10.53 -1.89
N ALA A 120 8.98 10.61 -2.80
CA ALA A 120 9.76 11.81 -3.05
C ALA A 120 9.25 12.45 -4.34
N VAL A 121 8.88 13.73 -4.26
CA VAL A 121 8.42 14.54 -5.41
C VAL A 121 9.33 15.73 -5.64
N GLY A 122 9.47 16.13 -6.90
CA GLY A 122 10.15 17.35 -7.31
C GLY A 122 9.15 18.36 -7.89
N ARG A 123 9.58 19.61 -8.03
CA ARG A 123 8.78 20.68 -8.65
C ARG A 123 9.39 21.09 -9.99
N ASP A 124 8.66 20.96 -11.09
CA ASP A 124 9.17 21.41 -12.40
C ASP A 124 9.05 22.94 -12.58
N ASN A 125 9.53 23.45 -13.72
CA ASN A 125 9.47 24.89 -14.03
C ASN A 125 8.06 25.39 -14.37
N ASN A 126 7.14 24.48 -14.68
CA ASN A 126 5.75 24.77 -14.95
C ASN A 126 4.88 24.57 -13.70
N ASP A 127 5.49 24.55 -12.52
CA ASP A 127 4.80 24.39 -11.25
C ASP A 127 3.91 23.13 -11.21
N ASN A 128 4.43 22.01 -11.70
CA ASN A 128 3.88 20.67 -11.51
C ASN A 128 4.73 19.87 -10.53
N TRP A 129 4.07 18.98 -9.79
CA TRP A 129 4.75 17.99 -8.96
C TRP A 129 5.06 16.76 -9.81
N ILE A 130 6.32 16.35 -9.83
CA ILE A 130 6.76 15.14 -10.52
C ILE A 130 7.27 14.12 -9.49
N GLN A 131 7.00 12.84 -9.72
CA GLN A 131 7.46 11.78 -8.84
C GLN A 131 8.94 11.46 -9.11
N ILE A 132 9.81 11.60 -8.11
CA ILE A 132 11.24 11.25 -8.24
C ILE A 132 11.46 9.78 -7.86
N ALA A 133 10.89 9.37 -6.73
CA ALA A 133 11.02 8.02 -6.20
C ALA A 133 9.80 7.64 -5.36
N LEU A 134 9.58 6.35 -5.20
CA LEU A 134 8.60 5.81 -4.27
C LEU A 134 9.14 4.58 -3.58
N VAL A 135 8.72 4.43 -2.33
CA VAL A 135 9.13 3.36 -1.44
C VAL A 135 7.90 2.78 -0.77
N HIS A 136 7.69 1.49 -0.96
CA HIS A 136 6.67 0.74 -0.25
C HIS A 136 7.35 -0.05 0.87
N VAL A 137 7.00 0.24 2.12
CA VAL A 137 7.66 -0.31 3.33
C VAL A 137 6.66 -0.67 4.42
N GLN A 138 7.09 -1.44 5.41
CA GLN A 138 6.27 -1.74 6.58
C GLN A 138 6.04 -0.53 7.48
N VAL A 139 7.09 0.24 7.74
CA VAL A 139 7.12 1.30 8.74
C VAL A 139 8.00 2.43 8.24
N LYS A 140 7.58 3.68 8.44
CA LYS A 140 8.45 4.86 8.29
C LYS A 140 9.48 4.89 9.41
N ASN A 141 10.67 4.35 9.15
CA ASN A 141 11.83 4.39 10.04
C ASN A 141 13.08 4.84 9.27
N ARG A 142 14.16 5.18 9.97
CA ARG A 142 15.40 5.69 9.36
C ARG A 142 16.00 4.72 8.33
N GLU A 143 15.96 3.43 8.61
CA GLU A 143 16.49 2.37 7.74
C GLU A 143 15.76 2.31 6.40
N ASN A 144 14.44 2.52 6.40
CA ASN A 144 13.63 2.56 5.17
C ASN A 144 13.77 3.86 4.37
N TRP A 145 14.42 4.88 4.94
CA TRP A 145 14.78 6.14 4.24
C TRP A 145 16.25 6.19 3.79
N SER A 146 17.08 5.25 4.24
CA SER A 146 18.52 5.20 3.95
C SER A 146 18.81 4.28 2.76
#